data_AF-A0A0C4EYR1-F1
#
_entry.id   AF-A0A0C4EYR1-F1
#
_cell.length_a   1.000
_cell.length_b   1.000
_cell.length_c   1.000
_cell.angle_alpha   90.00
_cell.angle_beta   90.00
_cell.angle_gamma   90.00
#
_symmetry.space_group_name_H-M   'P 1'
#
loop_
_entity.id
_entity.type
_entity.pdbx_description
1 polymer ?
#
loop_
_entity_poly.entity_id
_entity_poly.type
_entity_poly.pdbx_seq_one_letter_code
_entity_poly.pdbx_strand_id
1 'polypeptide(L)'
;MSTPITPLVESQQTKTKAPSPTPPTLTVFDGVTNALLLSSIGFLLGALFVALTTEYGLLYTNAPTTADAYLAVEQAYLTLWTSPLAVRAIFHLLLLLPIFTLSVKVSRYTEAAIYFDGLCLAMMLLVLGLYTGSTVPNLRKLAFAPSNQALLDLVNNSPNLKIPTGFDPLSPASIINGILVLLSHPASILLKPHKALENEQEFKKALELNPIDEKSRHELLSVTAAGHSIAIFLLIGIIILQIGKVYAEVEDANLKAKFELEESQRVAQDRKDQ
;
A
#
# COMPACT_ATOMS: atom_id res chain seq x y z
N MET A 1 50.23 69.39 -35.02
CA MET A 1 50.70 67.99 -34.91
C MET A 1 49.83 67.33 -33.86
N SER A 2 48.80 66.64 -34.32
CA SER A 2 47.69 66.13 -33.51
C SER A 2 48.02 64.71 -33.07
N THR A 3 48.08 64.45 -31.76
CA THR A 3 48.12 63.08 -31.22
C THR A 3 46.71 62.63 -30.85
N PRO A 4 46.28 61.41 -31.22
CA PRO A 4 44.89 60.99 -31.08
C PRO A 4 44.58 60.45 -29.67
N ILE A 5 43.38 60.77 -29.20
CA ILE A 5 42.76 60.19 -28.02
C ILE A 5 42.37 58.75 -28.35
N THR A 6 42.86 57.80 -27.57
CA THR A 6 42.43 56.39 -27.63
C THR A 6 41.02 56.30 -27.05
N PRO A 7 40.02 55.72 -27.75
CA PRO A 7 38.69 55.56 -27.18
C PRO A 7 38.69 54.40 -26.17
N LEU A 8 38.16 54.66 -24.98
CA LEU A 8 37.81 53.63 -24.00
C LEU A 8 36.80 52.67 -24.63
N VAL A 9 37.18 51.39 -24.67
CA VAL A 9 36.30 50.29 -25.08
C VAL A 9 35.16 50.21 -24.07
N GLU A 10 33.97 50.58 -24.52
CA GLU A 10 32.71 50.37 -23.80
C GLU A 10 32.49 48.86 -23.69
N SER A 11 32.69 48.30 -22.50
CA SER A 11 32.31 46.93 -22.19
C SER A 11 30.79 46.84 -22.28
N GLN A 12 30.28 46.36 -23.41
CA GLN A 12 28.88 45.94 -23.54
C GLN A 12 28.59 44.87 -22.49
N GLN A 13 28.06 45.29 -21.33
CA GLN A 13 27.34 44.39 -20.45
C GLN A 13 26.11 43.92 -21.22
N THR A 14 26.23 42.74 -21.82
CA THR A 14 25.09 41.95 -22.26
C THR A 14 24.08 41.92 -21.12
N LYS A 15 22.91 42.50 -21.38
CA LYS A 15 21.75 42.55 -20.49
C LYS A 15 21.34 41.12 -20.13
N THR A 16 21.91 40.58 -19.06
CA THR A 16 21.59 39.24 -18.56
C THR A 16 20.14 39.28 -18.09
N LYS A 17 19.26 38.71 -18.92
CA LYS A 17 17.86 38.45 -18.59
C LYS A 17 17.83 37.70 -17.26
N ALA A 18 17.09 38.23 -16.27
CA ALA A 18 16.91 37.55 -14.99
C ALA A 18 16.50 36.08 -15.23
N PRO A 19 17.02 35.11 -14.45
CA PRO A 19 16.60 33.72 -14.59
C PRO A 19 15.09 33.66 -14.42
N SER A 20 14.39 33.09 -15.40
CA SER A 20 12.96 32.80 -15.25
C SER A 20 12.78 31.81 -14.10
N PRO A 21 11.72 31.93 -13.27
CA PRO A 21 11.45 30.97 -12.21
C PRO A 21 11.36 29.58 -12.83
N THR A 22 12.23 28.69 -12.38
CA THR A 22 12.26 27.31 -12.85
C THR A 22 10.95 26.67 -12.40
N PRO A 23 10.10 26.13 -13.29
CA PRO A 23 8.86 25.49 -12.88
C PRO A 23 9.17 24.34 -11.93
N PRO A 24 8.25 24.00 -11.00
CA PRO A 24 8.43 22.89 -10.08
C PRO A 24 8.73 21.65 -10.90
N THR A 25 9.96 21.16 -10.78
CA THR A 25 10.39 19.98 -11.50
C THR A 25 9.86 18.79 -10.71
N LEU A 26 8.58 18.45 -10.91
CA LEU A 26 8.09 17.13 -10.53
C LEU A 26 8.96 16.16 -11.30
N THR A 27 9.93 15.56 -10.62
CA THR A 27 10.87 14.68 -11.30
C THR A 27 10.06 13.52 -11.90
N VAL A 28 10.45 13.04 -13.08
CA VAL A 28 9.79 11.86 -13.68
C VAL A 28 9.70 10.71 -12.67
N PHE A 29 10.71 10.60 -11.81
CA PHE A 29 10.75 9.67 -10.68
C PHE A 29 9.64 9.90 -9.65
N ASP A 30 9.36 11.15 -9.25
CA ASP A 30 8.27 11.47 -8.33
C ASP A 30 6.90 11.17 -8.93
N GLY A 31 6.71 11.42 -10.22
CA GLY A 31 5.51 11.04 -10.95
C GLY A 31 5.30 9.52 -10.98
N VAL A 32 6.34 8.76 -11.33
CA VAL A 32 6.27 7.29 -11.41
C VAL A 32 6.03 6.66 -10.03
N THR A 33 6.74 7.11 -8.99
CA THR A 33 6.55 6.57 -7.63
C THR A 33 5.16 6.87 -7.07
N ASN A 34 4.63 8.07 -7.32
CA ASN A 34 3.26 8.42 -6.92
C ASN A 34 2.22 7.60 -7.69
N ALA A 35 2.38 7.43 -9.00
CA ALA A 35 1.47 6.62 -9.81
C ALA A 35 1.49 5.15 -9.36
N LEU A 36 2.67 4.59 -9.08
CA LEU A 36 2.83 3.23 -8.60
C LEU A 36 2.15 3.04 -7.23
N LEU A 37 2.39 3.97 -6.29
CA LEU A 37 1.76 3.99 -4.97
C LEU A 37 0.23 4.05 -5.07
N LEU A 38 -0.31 5.02 -5.81
CA LEU A 38 -1.75 5.24 -5.94
C LEU A 38 -2.45 4.11 -6.69
N SER A 39 -1.82 3.51 -7.71
CA SER A 39 -2.38 2.36 -8.42
C SER A 39 -2.53 1.14 -7.50
N SER A 40 -1.52 0.88 -6.67
CA SER A 40 -1.54 -0.22 -5.71
C SER A 40 -2.58 0.00 -4.62
N ILE A 41 -2.64 1.20 -4.06
CA ILE A 41 -3.66 1.58 -3.06
C ILE A 41 -5.07 1.50 -3.66
N GLY A 42 -5.26 1.99 -4.89
CA GLY A 42 -6.54 1.94 -5.59
C GLY A 42 -7.01 0.51 -5.81
N PHE A 43 -6.11 -0.42 -6.17
CA PHE A 43 -6.44 -1.83 -6.26
C PHE A 43 -6.88 -2.42 -4.92
N LEU A 44 -6.09 -2.19 -3.85
CA LEU A 44 -6.42 -2.68 -2.50
C LEU A 44 -7.77 -2.14 -2.03
N LEU A 45 -8.02 -0.86 -2.27
CA LEU A 45 -9.27 -0.20 -1.93
C LEU A 45 -10.43 -0.83 -2.71
N GLY A 46 -10.27 -1.06 -4.02
CA GLY A 46 -11.28 -1.74 -4.84
C GLY A 46 -11.61 -3.14 -4.33
N ALA A 47 -10.61 -3.93 -3.95
CA ALA A 47 -10.83 -5.26 -3.38
C ALA A 47 -11.56 -5.21 -2.03
N LEU A 48 -11.21 -4.26 -1.16
CA LEU A 48 -11.91 -4.04 0.11
C LEU A 48 -13.35 -3.55 -0.13
N PHE A 49 -13.62 -2.73 -1.16
CA PHE A 49 -14.98 -2.36 -1.52
C PHE A 49 -15.81 -3.54 -2.01
N VAL A 50 -15.22 -4.48 -2.74
CA VAL A 50 -15.90 -5.74 -3.10
C VAL A 50 -16.25 -6.53 -1.84
N ALA A 51 -15.32 -6.66 -0.89
CA ALA A 51 -15.60 -7.27 0.42
C ALA A 51 -16.75 -6.55 1.15
N LEU A 52 -16.71 -5.20 1.17
CA LEU A 52 -17.72 -4.36 1.81
C LEU A 52 -19.13 -4.64 1.29
N THR A 53 -19.30 -4.97 0.00
CA THR A 53 -20.63 -5.31 -0.55
C THR A 53 -21.26 -6.52 0.15
N THR A 54 -20.45 -7.47 0.57
CA THR A 54 -20.89 -8.67 1.30
C THR A 54 -20.99 -8.42 2.81
N GLU A 55 -20.11 -7.56 3.34
CA GLU A 55 -20.05 -7.21 4.77
C GLU A 55 -21.12 -6.19 5.19
N TYR A 56 -21.77 -5.52 4.24
CA TYR A 56 -22.75 -4.47 4.54
C TYR A 56 -23.87 -4.97 5.46
N GLY A 57 -24.43 -6.16 5.16
CA GLY A 57 -25.47 -6.80 5.96
C GLY A 57 -25.00 -7.27 7.34
N LEU A 58 -23.69 -7.39 7.55
CA LEU A 58 -23.08 -7.82 8.80
C LEU A 58 -22.80 -6.63 9.74
N LEU A 59 -22.31 -5.51 9.21
CA LEU A 59 -21.80 -4.40 10.03
C LEU A 59 -22.66 -3.13 10.02
N TYR A 60 -23.38 -2.86 8.93
CA TYR A 60 -23.96 -1.54 8.66
C TYR A 60 -25.49 -1.54 8.67
N THR A 61 -26.11 -2.61 9.18
CA THR A 61 -27.57 -2.71 9.34
C THR A 61 -27.98 -2.48 10.79
N ASN A 62 -29.08 -1.75 10.99
CA ASN A 62 -29.68 -1.56 12.32
C ASN A 62 -30.58 -2.73 12.77
N ALA A 63 -30.93 -3.61 11.83
CA ALA A 63 -31.67 -4.84 12.14
C ALA A 63 -30.73 -5.89 12.74
N PRO A 64 -31.24 -6.85 13.54
CA PRO A 64 -30.46 -7.99 13.99
C PRO A 64 -29.83 -8.72 12.80
N THR A 65 -28.53 -9.02 12.90
CA THR A 65 -27.79 -9.69 11.82
C THR A 65 -28.43 -11.04 11.51
N THR A 66 -28.77 -11.26 10.25
CA THR A 66 -29.40 -12.50 9.79
C THR A 66 -28.36 -13.62 9.62
N ALA A 67 -28.80 -14.88 9.75
CA ALA A 67 -27.93 -16.03 9.46
C ALA A 67 -27.40 -15.99 8.02
N ASP A 68 -28.23 -15.52 7.07
CA ASP A 68 -27.84 -15.37 5.67
C ASP A 68 -26.70 -14.35 5.48
N ALA A 69 -26.67 -13.28 6.27
CA ALA A 69 -25.60 -12.29 6.22
C ALA A 69 -24.25 -12.88 6.67
N TYR A 70 -24.25 -13.65 7.77
CA TYR A 70 -23.05 -14.37 8.22
C TYR A 70 -22.57 -15.37 7.17
N LEU A 71 -23.49 -16.12 6.57
CA LEU A 71 -23.17 -17.10 5.54
C LEU A 71 -22.60 -16.45 4.27
N ALA A 72 -23.19 -15.34 3.81
CA ALA A 72 -22.72 -14.63 2.63
C ALA A 72 -21.28 -14.11 2.81
N VAL A 73 -20.97 -13.55 3.98
CA VAL A 73 -19.61 -13.07 4.31
C VAL A 73 -18.62 -14.25 4.40
N GLU A 74 -18.99 -15.33 5.09
CA GLU A 74 -18.12 -16.51 5.19
C GLU A 74 -17.83 -17.13 3.82
N GLN A 75 -18.85 -17.23 2.95
CA GLN A 75 -18.69 -17.70 1.58
C GLN A 75 -17.74 -16.79 0.78
N ALA A 76 -17.89 -15.46 0.88
CA ALA A 76 -17.01 -14.51 0.20
C ALA A 76 -15.55 -14.67 0.66
N TYR A 77 -15.32 -14.75 1.97
CA TYR A 77 -13.99 -14.93 2.55
C TYR A 77 -13.34 -16.26 2.15
N LEU A 78 -14.08 -17.37 2.21
CA LEU A 78 -13.56 -18.68 1.85
C LEU A 78 -13.34 -18.83 0.34
N THR A 79 -14.14 -18.16 -0.49
CA THR A 79 -13.91 -18.06 -1.93
C THR A 79 -12.58 -17.36 -2.21
N LEU A 80 -12.29 -16.25 -1.52
CA LEU A 80 -11.02 -15.56 -1.66
C LEU A 80 -9.85 -16.38 -1.09
N TRP A 81 -10.06 -17.06 0.05
CA TRP A 81 -9.06 -17.93 0.68
C TRP A 81 -8.63 -19.09 -0.23
N THR A 82 -9.58 -19.69 -0.94
CA THR A 82 -9.37 -20.83 -1.85
C THR A 82 -9.01 -20.42 -3.29
N SER A 83 -8.80 -19.12 -3.53
CA SER A 83 -8.44 -18.59 -4.84
C SER A 83 -7.09 -19.12 -5.36
N PRO A 84 -6.87 -19.12 -6.68
CA PRO A 84 -5.61 -19.55 -7.27
C PRO A 84 -4.39 -18.84 -6.67
N LEU A 85 -3.27 -19.54 -6.57
CA LEU A 85 -2.01 -19.03 -6.01
C LEU A 85 -1.62 -17.66 -6.60
N ALA A 86 -1.80 -17.49 -7.92
CA ALA A 86 -1.50 -16.24 -8.60
C ALA A 86 -2.30 -15.05 -8.05
N VAL A 87 -3.58 -15.24 -7.77
CA VAL A 87 -4.46 -14.20 -7.20
C VAL A 87 -3.94 -13.80 -5.83
N ARG A 88 -3.71 -14.78 -4.94
CA ARG A 88 -3.21 -14.55 -3.58
C ARG A 88 -1.87 -13.84 -3.59
N ALA A 89 -0.96 -14.24 -4.46
CA ALA A 89 0.36 -13.62 -4.56
C ALA A 89 0.31 -12.18 -5.08
N ILE A 90 -0.57 -11.86 -6.04
CA ILE A 90 -0.79 -10.48 -6.50
C ILE A 90 -1.31 -9.61 -5.36
N PHE A 91 -2.24 -10.11 -4.53
CA PHE A 91 -2.71 -9.38 -3.35
C PHE A 91 -1.58 -9.03 -2.39
N HIS A 92 -0.72 -9.99 -2.05
CA HIS A 92 0.44 -9.73 -1.19
C HIS A 92 1.46 -8.80 -1.85
N LEU A 93 1.71 -8.95 -3.15
CA LEU A 93 2.59 -8.04 -3.90
C LEU A 93 2.08 -6.60 -3.79
N LEU A 94 0.80 -6.38 -4.08
CA LEU A 94 0.16 -5.07 -4.04
C LEU A 94 -0.04 -4.55 -2.61
N LEU A 95 0.03 -5.41 -1.60
CA LEU A 95 0.08 -5.03 -0.18
C LEU A 95 1.48 -4.56 0.24
N LEU A 96 2.55 -5.21 -0.26
CA LEU A 96 3.94 -4.87 0.09
C LEU A 96 4.49 -3.71 -0.75
N LEU A 97 4.01 -3.53 -1.97
CA LEU A 97 4.48 -2.49 -2.90
C LEU A 97 4.34 -1.05 -2.34
N PRO A 98 3.23 -0.65 -1.70
CA PRO A 98 3.12 0.65 -1.04
C PRO A 98 4.14 0.85 0.08
N ILE A 99 4.40 -0.19 0.89
CA ILE A 99 5.37 -0.12 1.99
C ILE A 99 6.77 0.13 1.43
N PHE A 100 7.16 -0.61 0.40
CA PHE A 100 8.45 -0.43 -0.27
C PHE A 100 8.57 0.97 -0.88
N THR A 101 7.54 1.40 -1.62
CA THR A 101 7.52 2.70 -2.29
C THR A 101 7.61 3.85 -1.29
N LEU A 102 6.82 3.81 -0.21
CA LEU A 102 6.85 4.81 0.85
C LEU A 102 8.18 4.81 1.60
N SER A 103 8.78 3.65 1.84
CA SER A 103 10.11 3.56 2.48
C SER A 103 11.20 4.26 1.65
N VAL A 104 11.19 4.07 0.32
CA VAL A 104 12.12 4.76 -0.60
C VAL A 104 11.84 6.26 -0.65
N LYS A 105 10.59 6.68 -0.56
CA LYS A 105 10.24 8.12 -0.53
C LYS A 105 10.68 8.77 0.79
N VAL A 106 10.43 8.12 1.93
CA VAL A 106 10.82 8.59 3.27
C VAL A 106 12.33 8.71 3.41
N SER A 107 13.11 7.82 2.77
CA SER A 107 14.58 7.90 2.81
C SER A 107 15.19 9.13 2.12
N ARG A 108 14.39 9.97 1.45
CA ARG A 108 14.85 11.26 0.91
C ARG A 108 14.98 12.34 2.00
N TYR A 109 14.50 12.10 3.22
CA TYR A 109 14.65 12.97 4.40
C TYR A 109 14.28 14.45 4.18
N THR A 110 13.34 14.75 3.28
CA THR A 110 12.75 16.09 3.18
C THR A 110 11.65 16.25 4.22
N GLU A 111 11.35 17.49 4.66
CA GLU A 111 10.29 17.73 5.64
C GLU A 111 8.94 17.15 5.15
N ALA A 112 8.58 17.41 3.90
CA ALA A 112 7.39 16.84 3.27
C ALA A 112 7.43 15.29 3.22
N ALA A 113 8.58 14.67 2.96
CA ALA A 113 8.68 13.20 2.94
C ALA A 113 8.52 12.60 4.34
N ILE A 114 9.07 13.21 5.37
CA ILE A 114 8.97 12.71 6.74
C ILE A 114 7.53 12.80 7.25
N TYR A 115 6.86 13.94 7.04
CA TYR A 115 5.51 14.14 7.57
C TYR A 115 4.42 13.45 6.74
N PHE A 116 4.43 13.63 5.42
CA PHE A 116 3.40 13.04 4.56
C PHE A 116 3.68 11.57 4.26
N ASP A 117 4.82 11.24 3.65
CA ASP A 117 5.11 9.85 3.29
C ASP A 117 5.38 8.97 4.53
N GLY A 118 5.95 9.53 5.61
CA GLY A 118 6.17 8.81 6.87
C GLY A 118 4.88 8.45 7.59
N LEU A 119 3.89 9.35 7.64
CA LEU A 119 2.57 9.04 8.16
C LEU A 119 1.86 8.01 7.29
N CYS A 120 1.93 8.14 5.96
CA CYS A 120 1.41 7.15 5.03
C CYS A 120 2.04 5.76 5.25
N LEU A 121 3.35 5.70 5.51
CA LEU A 121 4.05 4.45 5.84
C LEU A 121 3.51 3.83 7.13
N ALA A 122 3.32 4.64 8.18
CA ALA A 122 2.74 4.17 9.43
C ALA A 122 1.32 3.62 9.25
N MET A 123 0.47 4.32 8.48
CA MET A 123 -0.88 3.85 8.14
C MET A 123 -0.84 2.54 7.34
N MET A 124 0.08 2.41 6.39
CA MET A 124 0.25 1.18 5.62
C MET A 124 0.75 0.01 6.48
N LEU A 125 1.64 0.26 7.44
CA LEU A 125 2.07 -0.75 8.41
C LEU A 125 0.91 -1.19 9.32
N LEU A 126 0.00 -0.27 9.65
CA LEU A 126 -1.22 -0.61 10.41
C LEU A 126 -2.17 -1.48 9.58
N VAL A 127 -2.34 -1.18 8.28
CA VAL A 127 -3.08 -2.04 7.34
C VAL A 127 -2.44 -3.42 7.25
N LEU A 128 -1.11 -3.51 7.15
CA LEU A 128 -0.39 -4.79 7.19
C LEU A 128 -0.66 -5.54 8.51
N GLY A 129 -0.62 -4.84 9.65
CA GLY A 129 -0.93 -5.40 10.96
C GLY A 129 -2.35 -5.97 11.05
N LEU A 130 -3.36 -5.26 10.54
CA LEU A 130 -4.73 -5.74 10.45
C LEU A 130 -4.84 -6.98 9.56
N TYR A 131 -4.14 -6.98 8.42
CA TYR A 131 -4.12 -8.11 7.50
C TYR A 131 -3.49 -9.36 8.14
N THR A 132 -2.29 -9.24 8.71
CA THR A 132 -1.56 -10.38 9.30
C THR A 132 -2.11 -10.80 10.67
N GLY A 133 -2.65 -9.86 11.43
CA GLY A 133 -3.11 -10.07 12.80
C GLY A 133 -4.60 -10.40 12.95
N SER A 134 -5.43 -10.00 11.98
CA SER A 134 -6.88 -10.26 11.99
C SER A 134 -7.29 -11.11 10.79
N THR A 135 -7.15 -10.59 9.57
CA THR A 135 -7.71 -11.25 8.36
C THR A 135 -7.16 -12.66 8.17
N VAL A 136 -5.84 -12.83 8.08
CA VAL A 136 -5.22 -14.15 7.84
C VAL A 136 -5.55 -15.18 8.93
N PRO A 137 -5.33 -14.91 10.23
CA PRO A 137 -5.60 -15.90 11.27
C PRO A 137 -7.10 -16.22 11.41
N ASN A 138 -8.00 -15.25 11.23
CA ASN A 138 -9.44 -15.51 11.32
C ASN A 138 -9.94 -16.34 10.14
N LEU A 139 -9.51 -16.03 8.91
CA LEU A 139 -9.84 -16.85 7.73
C LEU A 139 -9.26 -18.26 7.85
N ARG A 140 -8.06 -18.42 8.40
CA ARG A 140 -7.47 -19.75 8.66
C ARG A 140 -8.32 -20.58 9.62
N LYS A 141 -8.85 -19.96 10.69
CA LYS A 141 -9.77 -20.61 11.64
C LYS A 141 -11.08 -21.01 10.96
N LEU A 142 -11.68 -20.09 10.19
CA LEU A 142 -12.92 -20.35 9.45
C LEU A 142 -12.75 -21.47 8.41
N ALA A 143 -11.63 -21.48 7.68
CA ALA A 143 -11.32 -22.51 6.69
C ALA A 143 -11.09 -23.89 7.31
N PHE A 144 -10.64 -23.97 8.57
CA PHE A 144 -10.47 -25.24 9.27
C PHE A 144 -11.81 -25.90 9.61
N ALA A 145 -12.80 -25.10 10.02
CA ALA A 145 -14.13 -25.59 10.37
C ALA A 145 -15.22 -24.71 9.70
N PRO A 146 -15.47 -24.89 8.39
CA PRO A 146 -16.50 -24.15 7.66
C PRO A 146 -17.91 -24.45 8.20
N SER A 147 -18.82 -23.47 8.14
CA SER A 147 -20.15 -23.57 8.75
C SER A 147 -21.11 -24.58 8.10
N ASN A 148 -20.93 -24.89 6.81
CA ASN A 148 -21.82 -25.80 6.08
C ASN A 148 -21.07 -26.75 5.14
N GLN A 149 -21.78 -27.76 4.64
CA GLN A 149 -21.20 -28.77 3.76
C GLN A 149 -20.66 -28.18 2.45
N ALA A 150 -21.34 -27.20 1.86
CA ALA A 150 -20.90 -26.58 0.61
C ALA A 150 -19.55 -25.86 0.75
N LEU A 151 -19.33 -25.16 1.87
CA LEU A 151 -18.08 -24.49 2.18
C LEU A 151 -16.98 -25.49 2.57
N LEU A 152 -17.34 -26.58 3.25
CA LEU A 152 -16.43 -27.68 3.52
C LEU A 152 -15.92 -28.31 2.21
N ASP A 153 -16.83 -28.55 1.26
CA ASP A 153 -16.49 -29.07 -0.06
C ASP A 153 -15.64 -28.07 -0.86
N LEU A 154 -15.93 -26.77 -0.77
CA LEU A 154 -15.12 -25.71 -1.39
C LEU A 154 -13.67 -25.74 -0.90
N VAL A 155 -13.47 -25.83 0.42
CA VAL A 155 -12.12 -25.82 1.02
C VAL A 155 -11.37 -27.12 0.73
N ASN A 156 -12.00 -28.28 0.98
CA ASN A 156 -11.33 -29.58 0.87
C ASN A 156 -11.00 -29.96 -0.58
N ASN A 157 -11.84 -29.56 -1.54
CA ASN A 157 -11.62 -29.87 -2.95
C ASN A 157 -10.79 -28.81 -3.67
N SER A 158 -10.41 -27.71 -3.01
CA SER A 158 -9.63 -26.67 -3.66
C SER A 158 -8.21 -27.17 -3.99
N PRO A 159 -7.83 -27.25 -5.28
CA PRO A 159 -6.47 -27.62 -5.66
C PRO A 159 -5.45 -26.54 -5.27
N ASN A 160 -5.91 -25.31 -5.03
CA ASN A 160 -5.07 -24.14 -4.79
C ASN A 160 -4.51 -24.07 -3.37
N LEU A 161 -5.05 -24.87 -2.44
CA LEU A 161 -4.57 -24.94 -1.06
C LEU A 161 -3.47 -25.98 -0.86
N LYS A 162 -3.18 -26.79 -1.89
CA LYS A 162 -2.08 -27.76 -1.87
C LYS A 162 -0.78 -27.06 -2.27
N ILE A 163 0.26 -27.21 -1.44
CA ILE A 163 1.60 -26.69 -1.74
C ILE A 163 2.13 -27.45 -2.96
N PRO A 164 2.60 -26.77 -4.02
CA PRO A 164 3.26 -27.45 -5.14
C PRO A 164 4.48 -28.21 -4.64
N THR A 165 4.45 -29.54 -4.67
CA THR A 165 5.53 -30.42 -4.19
C THR A 165 6.71 -30.54 -5.16
N GLY A 166 6.68 -29.83 -6.29
CA GLY A 166 7.69 -29.84 -7.34
C GLY A 166 8.40 -28.49 -7.53
N PHE A 167 8.78 -27.82 -6.44
CA PHE A 167 9.57 -26.58 -6.51
C PHE A 167 11.02 -26.90 -6.87
N ASP A 168 11.41 -26.65 -8.12
CA ASP A 168 12.81 -26.65 -8.55
C ASP A 168 13.37 -25.22 -8.45
N PRO A 169 14.18 -24.89 -7.42
CA PRO A 169 14.65 -23.53 -7.13
C PRO A 169 15.57 -22.93 -8.20
N LEU A 170 16.06 -23.74 -9.15
CA LEU A 170 17.08 -23.34 -10.13
C LEU A 170 16.53 -23.14 -11.56
N SER A 171 15.24 -23.41 -11.79
CA SER A 171 14.62 -23.24 -13.11
C SER A 171 14.32 -21.75 -13.40
N PRO A 172 14.63 -21.22 -14.61
CA PRO A 172 14.30 -19.84 -14.99
C PRO A 172 12.79 -19.53 -15.00
N ALA A 173 11.95 -20.54 -15.25
CA ALA A 173 10.49 -20.45 -15.13
C ALA A 173 10.02 -20.48 -13.65
N SER A 174 10.93 -20.76 -12.71
CA SER A 174 10.69 -20.91 -11.28
C SER A 174 10.92 -19.63 -10.48
N ILE A 175 11.50 -18.56 -11.06
CA ILE A 175 11.71 -17.31 -10.32
C ILE A 175 10.37 -16.62 -10.04
N ILE A 176 9.52 -16.48 -11.06
CA ILE A 176 8.18 -15.89 -10.90
C ILE A 176 7.30 -16.80 -10.04
N ASN A 177 7.33 -18.11 -10.27
CA ASN A 177 6.62 -19.07 -9.42
C ASN A 177 7.15 -19.08 -7.97
N GLY A 178 8.45 -18.93 -7.76
CA GLY A 178 9.07 -18.83 -6.45
C GLY A 178 8.68 -17.55 -5.72
N ILE A 179 8.64 -16.41 -6.43
CA ILE A 179 8.12 -15.14 -5.90
C ILE A 179 6.63 -15.26 -5.56
N LEU A 180 5.84 -15.88 -6.43
CA LEU A 180 4.41 -16.12 -6.20
C LEU A 180 4.17 -17.02 -4.98
N VAL A 181 4.93 -18.10 -4.85
CA VAL A 181 4.85 -19.03 -3.70
C VAL A 181 5.34 -18.34 -2.42
N LEU A 182 6.43 -17.57 -2.49
CA LEU A 182 6.96 -16.78 -1.37
C LEU A 182 5.95 -15.75 -0.86
N LEU A 183 5.34 -15.00 -1.77
CA LEU A 183 4.33 -13.99 -1.44
C LEU A 183 3.05 -14.61 -0.88
N SER A 184 2.66 -15.81 -1.31
CA SER A 184 1.44 -16.47 -0.84
C SER A 184 1.61 -17.32 0.42
N HIS A 185 2.80 -17.84 0.72
CA HIS A 185 3.05 -18.72 1.87
C HIS A 185 4.30 -18.30 2.69
N PRO A 186 4.40 -17.02 3.10
CA PRO A 186 5.63 -16.43 3.64
C PRO A 186 6.15 -17.14 4.89
N ALA A 187 5.25 -17.63 5.74
CA ALA A 187 5.64 -18.30 6.99
C ALA A 187 6.27 -19.69 6.76
N SER A 188 5.77 -20.46 5.79
CA SER A 188 6.18 -21.87 5.63
C SER A 188 7.54 -22.06 4.96
N ILE A 189 7.98 -21.09 4.14
CA ILE A 189 9.25 -21.16 3.40
C ILE A 189 10.42 -20.64 4.24
N LEU A 190 10.18 -19.60 5.05
CA LEU A 190 11.20 -19.03 5.92
C LEU A 190 11.40 -19.85 7.21
N LEU A 191 10.39 -20.64 7.61
CA LEU A 191 10.50 -21.62 8.68
C LEU A 191 11.17 -22.90 8.16
N LYS A 192 11.96 -23.56 9.01
CA LYS A 192 12.40 -24.93 8.72
C LYS A 192 11.16 -25.83 8.51
N PRO A 193 11.13 -26.75 7.53
CA PRO A 193 9.95 -27.55 7.19
C PRO A 193 9.30 -28.23 8.40
N HIS A 194 10.14 -28.74 9.31
CA HIS A 194 9.70 -29.32 10.59
C HIS A 194 8.91 -28.34 11.47
N LYS A 195 9.40 -27.11 11.65
CA LYS A 195 8.73 -26.09 12.47
C LYS A 195 7.42 -25.61 11.85
N ALA A 196 7.36 -25.53 10.52
CA ALA A 196 6.12 -25.20 9.83
C ALA A 196 5.05 -26.27 10.08
N LEU A 197 5.45 -27.55 10.03
CA LEU A 197 4.57 -28.69 10.32
C LEU A 197 4.15 -28.72 11.79
N GLU A 198 5.07 -28.48 12.73
CA GLU A 198 4.77 -28.37 14.17
C GLU A 198 3.73 -27.28 14.43
N ASN A 199 3.93 -26.06 13.90
CA ASN A 199 2.97 -24.95 14.05
C ASN A 199 1.59 -25.29 13.48
N GLU A 200 1.54 -26.05 12.38
CA GLU A 200 0.27 -26.52 11.81
C GLU A 200 -0.41 -27.55 12.71
N GLN A 201 0.35 -28.51 13.25
CA GLN A 201 -0.16 -29.50 14.19
C GLN A 201 -0.64 -28.86 15.50
N GLU A 202 0.12 -27.91 16.06
CA GLU A 202 -0.28 -27.16 17.25
C GLU A 202 -1.57 -26.37 17.01
N PHE A 203 -1.68 -25.71 15.87
CA PHE A 203 -2.91 -25.00 15.48
C PHE A 203 -4.11 -25.94 15.37
N LYS A 204 -3.95 -27.10 14.72
CA LYS A 204 -5.01 -28.12 14.61
C LYS A 204 -5.42 -28.64 15.98
N LYS A 205 -4.45 -29.02 16.81
CA LYS A 205 -4.68 -29.48 18.18
C LYS A 205 -5.41 -28.43 19.03
N ALA A 206 -5.05 -27.15 18.89
CA ALA A 206 -5.72 -26.07 19.60
C ALA A 206 -7.21 -25.93 19.20
N LEU A 207 -7.52 -26.12 17.92
CA LEU A 207 -8.89 -26.09 17.41
C LEU A 207 -9.69 -27.37 17.72
N GLU A 208 -9.04 -28.52 17.80
CA GLU A 208 -9.67 -29.77 18.28
C GLU A 208 -10.02 -29.68 19.76
N LEU A 209 -9.15 -29.06 20.56
CA LEU A 209 -9.37 -28.86 22.00
C LEU A 209 -10.46 -27.81 22.27
N ASN A 210 -10.54 -26.76 21.43
CA ASN A 210 -11.53 -25.69 21.55
C ASN A 210 -12.20 -25.45 20.19
N PRO A 211 -13.25 -26.22 19.84
CA PRO A 211 -13.93 -26.09 18.57
C PRO A 211 -14.63 -24.73 18.47
N ILE A 212 -14.66 -24.19 17.25
CA ILE A 212 -15.28 -22.89 16.97
C ILE A 212 -16.80 -23.03 17.05
N ASP A 213 -17.38 -22.54 18.15
CA ASP A 213 -18.84 -22.41 18.28
C ASP A 213 -19.39 -21.28 17.40
N GLU A 214 -20.72 -21.26 17.24
CA GLU A 214 -21.41 -20.31 16.37
C GLU A 214 -21.17 -18.85 16.77
N LYS A 215 -21.15 -18.54 18.08
CA LYS A 215 -20.91 -17.18 18.55
C LYS A 215 -19.47 -16.74 18.26
N SER A 216 -18.49 -17.60 18.57
CA SER A 216 -17.08 -17.34 18.24
C SER A 216 -16.88 -17.12 16.74
N ARG A 217 -17.60 -17.87 15.89
CA ARG A 217 -17.57 -17.67 14.43
C ARG A 217 -18.10 -16.31 14.01
N HIS A 218 -19.24 -15.90 14.55
CA HIS A 218 -19.81 -14.58 14.29
C HIS A 218 -18.84 -13.47 14.73
N GLU A 219 -18.16 -13.63 15.86
CA GLU A 219 -17.12 -12.72 16.31
C GLU A 219 -15.93 -12.67 15.33
N LEU A 220 -15.44 -13.81 14.84
CA LEU A 220 -14.35 -13.86 13.84
C LEU A 220 -14.73 -13.12 12.54
N LEU A 221 -15.95 -13.33 12.05
CA LEU A 221 -16.46 -12.67 10.84
C LEU A 221 -16.58 -11.16 11.04
N SER A 222 -17.19 -10.73 12.15
CA SER A 222 -17.38 -9.31 12.48
C SER A 222 -16.06 -8.58 12.73
N VAL A 223 -15.11 -9.19 13.45
CA VAL A 223 -13.79 -8.60 13.72
C VAL A 223 -12.99 -8.46 12.43
N THR A 224 -13.09 -9.44 11.53
CA THR A 224 -12.43 -9.37 10.22
C THR A 224 -13.02 -8.26 9.36
N ALA A 225 -14.36 -8.21 9.26
CA ALA A 225 -15.06 -7.18 8.49
C ALA A 225 -14.76 -5.77 9.03
N ALA A 226 -14.76 -5.59 10.36
CA ALA A 226 -14.44 -4.31 10.98
C ALA A 226 -12.98 -3.89 10.68
N GLY A 227 -12.06 -4.85 10.65
CA GLY A 227 -10.68 -4.63 10.22
C GLY A 227 -10.60 -4.13 8.76
N HIS A 228 -11.41 -4.69 7.86
CA HIS A 228 -11.50 -4.21 6.47
C HIS A 228 -12.05 -2.79 6.39
N SER A 229 -13.10 -2.45 7.15
CA SER A 229 -13.61 -1.08 7.25
C SER A 229 -12.54 -0.09 7.72
N ILE A 230 -11.78 -0.43 8.75
CA ILE A 230 -10.66 0.41 9.23
C ILE A 230 -9.60 0.56 8.13
N ALA A 231 -9.24 -0.53 7.45
CA ALA A 231 -8.28 -0.48 6.34
C ALA A 231 -8.74 0.44 5.21
N ILE A 232 -10.03 0.44 4.85
CA ILE A 232 -10.60 1.37 3.85
C ILE A 232 -10.34 2.82 4.25
N PHE A 233 -10.64 3.21 5.50
CA PHE A 233 -10.39 4.57 5.97
C PHE A 233 -8.91 4.95 5.95
N LEU A 234 -8.02 4.01 6.31
CA LEU A 234 -6.58 4.25 6.28
C LEU A 234 -6.08 4.47 4.86
N LEU A 235 -6.49 3.64 3.91
CA LEU A 235 -6.11 3.75 2.50
C LEU A 235 -6.63 5.04 1.86
N ILE A 236 -7.88 5.44 2.17
CA ILE A 236 -8.42 6.75 1.77
C ILE A 236 -7.59 7.89 2.39
N GLY A 237 -7.22 7.77 3.66
CA GLY A 237 -6.34 8.71 4.34
C GLY A 237 -5.00 8.88 3.64
N ILE A 238 -4.39 7.78 3.18
CA ILE A 238 -3.15 7.83 2.38
C ILE A 238 -3.38 8.60 1.08
N ILE A 239 -4.46 8.35 0.35
CA ILE A 239 -4.76 9.09 -0.90
C ILE A 239 -4.87 10.60 -0.61
N ILE A 240 -5.59 10.99 0.44
CA ILE A 240 -5.76 12.39 0.85
C ILE A 240 -4.40 13.02 1.19
N LEU A 241 -3.55 12.31 1.96
CA LEU A 241 -2.23 12.78 2.31
C LEU A 241 -1.31 12.92 1.10
N GLN A 242 -1.36 12.00 0.13
CA GLN A 242 -0.58 12.13 -1.10
C GLN A 242 -1.04 13.33 -1.94
N ILE A 243 -2.34 13.62 -2.00
CA ILE A 243 -2.86 14.84 -2.64
C ILE A 243 -2.38 16.08 -1.88
N GLY A 244 -2.46 16.07 -0.55
CA GLY A 244 -2.00 17.15 0.31
C GLY A 244 -0.50 17.43 0.16
N LYS A 245 0.31 16.38 0.02
CA LYS A 245 1.74 16.50 -0.25
C LYS A 245 2.01 17.21 -1.58
N VAL A 246 1.34 16.80 -2.66
CA VAL A 246 1.49 17.44 -3.98
C VAL A 246 1.11 18.92 -3.89
N TYR A 247 0.02 19.25 -3.19
CA TYR A 247 -0.38 20.63 -2.96
C TYR A 247 0.69 21.43 -2.19
N ALA A 248 1.22 20.86 -1.10
CA ALA A 248 2.27 21.51 -0.30
C ALA A 248 3.54 21.77 -1.12
N GLU A 249 3.99 20.79 -1.91
CA GLU A 249 5.18 20.93 -2.76
C GLU A 249 5.00 22.01 -3.84
N VAL A 250 3.80 22.11 -4.42
CA VAL A 250 3.46 23.14 -5.40
C VAL A 250 3.47 24.53 -4.76
N GLU A 251 2.89 24.67 -3.57
CA GLU A 251 2.83 25.95 -2.88
C GLU A 251 4.21 26.41 -2.39
N ASP A 252 5.02 25.50 -1.83
CA ASP A 252 6.39 25.78 -1.43
C ASP A 252 7.24 26.27 -2.62
N ALA A 253 7.06 25.66 -3.80
CA ALA A 253 7.74 26.08 -5.02
C ALA A 253 7.29 27.48 -5.49
N ASN A 254 5.99 27.77 -5.42
CA ASN A 254 5.43 29.08 -5.78
C ASN A 254 5.94 30.19 -4.85
N LEU A 255 5.99 29.93 -3.54
CA LEU A 255 6.53 30.88 -2.55
C LEU A 255 8.01 31.15 -2.79
N LYS A 256 8.82 30.11 -3.00
CA LYS A 256 10.24 30.25 -3.29
C LYS A 256 10.50 31.09 -4.55
N ALA A 257 9.73 30.87 -5.61
CA ALA A 257 9.83 31.65 -6.84
C ALA A 257 9.50 33.14 -6.64
N LYS A 258 8.52 33.47 -5.79
CA LYS A 258 8.19 34.86 -5.44
C LYS A 258 9.32 35.53 -4.68
N PHE A 259 9.92 34.85 -3.69
CA PHE A 259 11.06 35.39 -2.94
C PHE A 259 12.28 35.66 -3.83
N GLU A 260 12.62 34.74 -4.74
CA GLU A 260 13.75 34.91 -5.67
C GLU A 260 13.51 36.10 -6.63
N LEU A 261 12.26 36.31 -7.07
CA LEU A 261 11.88 37.47 -7.87
C LEU A 261 11.99 38.79 -7.09
N GLU A 262 11.50 38.82 -5.85
CA GLU A 262 11.59 39.99 -4.97
C GLU A 262 13.04 40.35 -4.66
N GLU A 263 13.90 39.37 -4.35
CA GLU A 263 15.33 39.59 -4.11
C GLU A 263 16.03 40.14 -5.37
N SER A 264 15.73 39.55 -6.54
CA SER A 264 16.27 40.02 -7.82
C SER A 264 15.85 41.45 -8.14
N GLN A 265 14.61 41.83 -7.82
CA GLN A 265 14.11 43.20 -7.99
C GLN A 265 14.80 44.18 -7.04
N ARG A 266 15.00 43.80 -5.78
CA ARG A 266 15.72 44.63 -4.79
C ARG A 266 17.17 44.88 -5.22
N VAL A 267 17.90 43.84 -5.62
CA VAL A 267 19.28 43.98 -6.11
C VAL A 267 19.36 44.81 -7.40
N ALA A 268 18.35 44.71 -8.27
CA ALA A 268 18.28 45.55 -9.46
C ALA A 268 17.97 47.03 -9.15
N GLN A 269 17.24 47.30 -8.06
CA GLN A 269 16.95 48.64 -7.58
C GLN A 269 18.18 49.27 -6.91
N ASP A 270 18.85 48.55 -6.01
CA ASP A 270 20.07 49.02 -5.35
C ASP A 270 21.19 49.36 -6.34
N ARG A 271 21.27 48.65 -7.48
CA ARG A 271 22.21 48.95 -8.58
C ARG A 271 21.84 50.17 -9.41
N LYS A 272 20.60 50.63 -9.39
CA LYS A 272 20.17 51.86 -10.07
C LYS A 272 20.37 53.10 -9.20
N ASP A 273 20.42 52.92 -7.90
CA ASP A 273 20.56 54.00 -6.92
C ASP A 273 22.04 54.32 -6.58
N GLN A 274 23.00 53.56 -7.13
CA GLN A 274 24.45 53.81 -7.09
C GLN A 274 24.96 54.38 -8.41
#